data_AF-A0A925K143-F1
#
_entry.id   AF-A0A925K143-F1
#
_cell.length_a   1.000
_cell.length_b   1.000
_cell.length_c   1.000
_cell.angle_alpha   90.00
_cell.angle_beta   90.00
_cell.angle_gamma   90.00
#
_symmetry.space_group_name_H-M   'P 1'
#
loop_
_entity.id
_entity.type
_entity.pdbx_description
1 polymer ?
#
loop_
_entity_poly.entity_id
_entity_poly.type
_entity_poly.pdbx_seq_one_letter_code
_entity_poly.pdbx_strand_id
1 'polypeptide(L)'
;MSSKPEGAKRVLPFIIIGGVFVAVLVAMVLMSRSGDTSAVGTGTAESGQKPGSSNVAANMPTQAPRTPQPGAPNPHARGGEKAAVTLEEFSDFQCPACGNLEPALRRIEKDYGDRVRLIFRNFPLKQHKYAFIAARAAEAAGLQG
;
A
#
# COMPACT_ATOMS: atom_id res chain seq x y z
N MET A 1 -58.39 7.76 33.32
CA MET A 1 -57.40 8.82 33.10
C MET A 1 -56.16 8.19 32.47
N SER A 2 -55.80 8.74 31.31
CA SER A 2 -54.80 8.37 30.30
C SER A 2 -53.55 7.57 30.73
N SER A 3 -53.38 6.36 30.18
CA SER A 3 -52.14 5.57 30.20
C SER A 3 -51.17 6.11 29.14
N LYS A 4 -50.12 6.79 29.57
CA LYS A 4 -49.06 7.38 28.75
C LYS A 4 -48.13 6.27 28.22
N PRO A 5 -47.84 6.16 26.90
CA PRO A 5 -47.02 5.07 26.38
C PRO A 5 -45.53 5.29 26.68
N GLU A 6 -44.99 4.53 27.65
CA GLU A 6 -43.58 4.48 28.06
C GLU A 6 -42.64 3.88 26.98
N GLY A 7 -43.17 3.39 25.86
CA GLY A 7 -42.40 2.75 24.79
C GLY A 7 -41.56 3.70 23.94
N ALA A 8 -41.99 4.95 23.77
CA ALA A 8 -41.35 5.89 22.83
C ALA A 8 -39.92 6.28 23.25
N LYS A 9 -39.60 6.29 24.55
CA LYS A 9 -38.30 6.74 25.07
C LYS A 9 -37.19 5.69 24.93
N ARG A 10 -37.53 4.40 24.87
CA ARG A 10 -36.56 3.30 24.69
C ARG A 10 -36.21 3.03 23.24
N VAL A 11 -37.10 3.37 22.31
CA VAL A 11 -36.90 3.16 20.85
C VAL A 11 -36.20 4.37 20.21
N LEU A 12 -36.28 5.55 20.83
CA LEU A 12 -35.63 6.78 20.37
C LEU A 12 -34.11 6.65 20.08
N PRO A 13 -33.26 6.05 20.94
CA PRO A 13 -31.84 5.90 20.62
C PRO A 13 -31.60 4.97 19.42
N PHE A 14 -32.39 3.90 19.27
CA PHE A 14 -32.27 2.98 18.12
C PHE A 14 -32.74 3.64 16.81
N ILE A 15 -33.76 4.50 16.85
CA ILE A 15 -34.20 5.31 15.70
C ILE A 15 -33.15 6.35 15.33
N ILE A 16 -32.51 6.99 16.30
CA ILE A 16 -31.43 7.96 16.05
C ILE A 16 -30.22 7.26 15.43
N ILE A 17 -29.77 6.15 16.02
CA ILE A 17 -28.62 5.37 15.50
C ILE A 17 -28.93 4.83 14.10
N GLY A 18 -30.12 4.23 13.91
CA GLY A 18 -30.56 3.74 12.60
C GLY A 18 -30.69 4.84 11.56
N GLY A 19 -31.25 5.99 11.96
CA GLY A 19 -31.39 7.16 11.08
C GLY A 19 -30.05 7.74 10.65
N VAL A 20 -29.10 7.87 11.58
CA VAL A 20 -27.73 8.32 11.27
C VAL A 20 -27.02 7.32 10.36
N PHE A 21 -27.14 6.02 10.64
CA PHE A 21 -26.52 4.98 9.81
C PHE A 21 -27.07 4.98 8.37
N VAL A 22 -28.39 5.07 8.21
CA VAL A 22 -29.04 5.17 6.89
C VAL A 22 -28.63 6.45 6.18
N ALA A 23 -28.58 7.60 6.87
CA ALA A 23 -28.14 8.86 6.28
C ALA A 23 -26.69 8.81 5.78
N VAL A 24 -25.79 8.19 6.54
CA VAL A 24 -24.39 8.00 6.15
C VAL A 24 -24.28 7.05 4.95
N LEU A 25 -25.02 5.94 4.94
CA LEU A 25 -25.03 5.02 3.79
C LEU A 25 -25.58 5.70 2.52
N VAL A 26 -26.66 6.47 2.63
CA VAL A 26 -27.22 7.23 1.51
C VAL A 26 -26.22 8.28 1.01
N ALA A 27 -25.56 9.02 1.90
CA ALA A 27 -24.52 9.97 1.53
C ALA A 27 -23.33 9.31 0.83
N MET A 28 -22.87 8.16 1.33
CA MET A 28 -21.80 7.38 0.72
C MET A 28 -22.18 6.93 -0.71
N VAL A 29 -23.39 6.41 -0.90
CA VAL A 29 -23.89 5.99 -2.23
C VAL A 29 -24.04 7.18 -3.19
N LEU A 30 -24.51 8.33 -2.69
CA LEU A 30 -24.62 9.55 -3.49
C LEU A 30 -23.24 10.10 -3.88
N MET A 31 -22.27 10.06 -2.97
CA MET A 31 -20.89 10.48 -3.24
C MET A 31 -20.15 9.52 -4.18
N SER A 32 -20.46 8.22 -4.14
CA SER A 32 -19.92 7.22 -5.08
C SER A 32 -20.49 7.32 -6.50
N ARG A 33 -21.51 8.17 -6.75
CA ARG A 33 -22.07 8.40 -8.10
C ARG A 33 -21.46 9.60 -8.85
N SER A 34 -20.56 10.37 -8.24
CA SER A 34 -19.94 11.54 -8.88
C SER A 34 -18.55 11.28 -9.48
N GLY A 35 -18.29 10.03 -9.92
CA GLY A 35 -16.98 9.58 -10.40
C GLY A 35 -16.75 9.57 -11.91
N ASP A 36 -17.68 10.05 -12.74
CA ASP A 36 -17.51 10.07 -14.20
C ASP A 36 -17.18 11.48 -14.71
N THR A 37 -15.91 11.86 -14.63
CA THR A 37 -15.32 12.84 -15.56
C THR A 37 -14.13 12.23 -16.26
N SER A 38 -14.42 11.66 -17.42
CA SER A 38 -13.46 11.46 -18.49
C SER A 38 -12.94 12.83 -18.95
N ALA A 39 -11.63 13.03 -18.90
CA ALA A 39 -10.94 14.03 -19.71
C ALA A 39 -9.81 13.33 -20.46
N VAL A 40 -10.10 13.00 -21.71
CA VAL A 40 -9.10 12.69 -22.75
C VAL A 40 -8.30 13.96 -22.98
N GLY A 41 -7.04 13.96 -22.54
CA GLY A 41 -6.04 14.95 -22.89
C GLY A 41 -5.17 14.43 -24.02
N THR A 42 -5.54 14.71 -25.27
CA THR A 42 -4.64 14.68 -26.42
C THR A 42 -3.70 15.89 -26.32
N GLY A 43 -2.48 15.66 -25.84
CA GLY A 43 -1.36 16.60 -25.90
C GLY A 43 -0.29 16.03 -26.83
N THR A 44 -0.14 16.67 -27.98
CA THR A 44 0.83 16.42 -29.04
C THR A 44 2.27 16.49 -28.54
N ALA A 45 3.11 15.64 -29.13
CA ALA A 45 4.55 15.66 -29.01
C ALA A 45 5.14 17.02 -29.43
N GLU A 46 6.05 17.56 -28.61
CA GLU A 46 7.14 18.37 -29.10
C GLU A 46 8.44 17.99 -28.39
N SER A 47 9.46 17.79 -29.20
CA SER A 47 10.78 17.32 -28.84
C SER A 47 11.64 18.48 -28.34
N GLY A 48 12.49 18.25 -27.34
CA GLY A 48 13.55 19.20 -27.02
C GLY A 48 14.40 18.81 -25.81
N GLN A 49 15.64 18.38 -26.08
CA GLN A 49 16.81 18.34 -25.18
C GLN A 49 16.84 17.24 -24.10
N LYS A 50 17.84 16.35 -24.00
CA LYS A 50 19.14 16.13 -24.68
C LYS A 50 19.65 14.73 -24.23
N PRO A 51 20.36 13.94 -25.04
CA PRO A 51 20.92 12.66 -24.60
C PRO A 51 22.07 12.91 -23.62
N GLY A 52 21.78 12.79 -22.32
CA GLY A 52 22.77 12.61 -21.26
C GLY A 52 23.25 11.16 -21.21
N SER A 53 23.71 10.63 -22.34
CA SER A 53 24.47 9.37 -22.36
C SER A 53 25.92 9.72 -22.07
N SER A 54 26.33 9.55 -20.82
CA SER A 54 27.74 9.53 -20.43
C SER A 54 27.89 8.66 -19.17
N ASN A 55 28.15 7.38 -19.42
CA ASN A 55 29.04 6.53 -18.64
C ASN A 55 28.58 5.93 -17.29
N VAL A 56 27.31 5.57 -17.10
CA VAL A 56 26.93 4.68 -15.97
C VAL A 56 27.63 3.29 -16.09
N ALA A 57 27.98 2.88 -17.30
CA ALA A 57 28.70 1.62 -17.53
C ALA A 57 30.22 1.69 -17.23
N ALA A 58 30.84 2.87 -17.19
CA ALA A 58 32.31 2.96 -17.15
C ALA A 58 32.91 2.83 -15.74
N ASN A 59 32.09 2.86 -14.67
CA ASN A 59 32.58 2.87 -13.29
C ASN A 59 31.79 1.95 -12.35
N MET A 60 30.98 1.04 -12.89
CA MET A 60 30.36 -0.02 -12.10
C MET A 60 31.37 -1.16 -11.99
N PRO A 61 31.88 -1.49 -10.79
CA PRO A 61 32.77 -2.63 -10.65
C PRO A 61 32.04 -3.86 -11.20
N THR A 62 32.66 -4.55 -12.16
CA THR A 62 32.21 -5.85 -12.67
C THR A 62 32.24 -6.85 -11.51
N GLN A 63 31.19 -6.83 -10.69
CA GLN A 63 30.98 -7.83 -9.68
C GLN A 63 30.59 -9.10 -10.42
N ALA A 64 31.41 -10.15 -10.27
CA ALA A 64 31.05 -11.49 -10.73
C ALA A 64 29.61 -11.80 -10.28
N PRO A 65 28.82 -12.58 -11.06
CA PRO A 65 27.47 -12.95 -10.68
C PRO A 65 27.49 -13.53 -9.26
N ARG A 66 27.04 -12.74 -8.27
CA ARG A 66 26.91 -13.22 -6.90
C ARG A 66 25.69 -14.11 -6.90
N THR A 67 25.86 -15.37 -6.50
CA THR A 67 24.71 -16.16 -6.05
C THR A 67 24.02 -15.35 -4.95
N PRO A 68 22.72 -15.03 -5.09
CA PRO A 68 21.99 -14.32 -4.06
C PRO A 68 22.09 -15.12 -2.77
N GLN A 69 22.75 -14.56 -1.75
CA GLN A 69 22.70 -15.18 -0.44
C GLN A 69 21.28 -15.01 0.10
N PRO A 70 20.70 -16.04 0.72
CA PRO A 70 19.46 -15.88 1.45
C PRO A 70 19.63 -14.76 2.48
N GLY A 71 18.74 -13.77 2.47
CA GLY A 71 18.75 -12.74 3.51
C GLY A 71 18.39 -13.33 4.88
N ALA A 72 18.53 -12.53 5.94
CA ALA A 72 18.17 -12.96 7.30
C ALA A 72 16.70 -13.42 7.36
N PRO A 73 16.36 -14.41 8.22
CA PRO A 73 14.98 -14.84 8.41
C PRO A 73 14.06 -13.65 8.68
N ASN A 74 12.92 -13.59 8.00
CA ASN A 74 11.99 -12.48 8.11
C ASN A 74 10.55 -13.00 8.03
N PRO A 75 9.68 -12.71 9.02
CA PRO A 75 8.30 -13.16 9.03
C PRO A 75 7.41 -12.46 8.00
N HIS A 76 7.84 -11.32 7.43
CA HIS A 76 7.07 -10.50 6.50
C HIS A 76 7.21 -10.99 5.05
N ALA A 77 6.99 -12.29 4.84
CA ALA A 77 7.06 -12.93 3.53
C ALA A 77 5.67 -13.31 3.02
N ARG A 78 5.44 -13.08 1.73
CA ARG A 78 4.21 -13.45 1.00
C ARG A 78 4.55 -14.21 -0.29
N GLY A 79 3.58 -14.93 -0.83
CA GLY A 79 3.76 -15.80 -2.00
C GLY A 79 4.38 -17.15 -1.67
N GLY A 80 4.85 -17.87 -2.69
CA GLY A 80 5.26 -19.27 -2.55
C GLY A 80 6.55 -19.46 -1.76
N GLU A 81 6.57 -20.32 -0.75
CA GLU A 81 7.78 -20.63 0.03
C GLU A 81 8.92 -21.22 -0.81
N LYS A 82 8.57 -21.92 -1.89
CA LYS A 82 9.51 -22.55 -2.84
C LYS A 82 9.50 -21.84 -4.20
N ALA A 83 9.09 -20.58 -4.24
CA ALA A 83 9.08 -19.78 -5.46
C ALA A 83 10.45 -19.78 -6.14
N ALA A 84 10.46 -19.85 -7.47
CA ALA A 84 11.69 -19.83 -8.26
C ALA A 84 12.41 -18.47 -8.19
N VAL A 85 11.67 -17.40 -7.88
CA VAL A 85 12.19 -16.04 -7.75
C VAL A 85 11.79 -15.47 -6.40
N THR A 86 12.75 -14.90 -5.68
CA THR A 86 12.51 -14.15 -4.44
C THR A 86 12.84 -12.68 -4.66
N LEU A 87 11.89 -11.79 -4.37
CA LEU A 87 12.08 -10.35 -4.31
C LEU A 87 12.16 -9.93 -2.84
N GLU A 88 13.28 -9.34 -2.44
CA GLU A 88 13.41 -8.70 -1.13
C GLU A 88 13.31 -7.18 -1.29
N GLU A 89 12.26 -6.59 -0.74
CA GLU A 89 12.06 -5.14 -0.74
C GLU A 89 12.57 -4.55 0.57
N PHE A 90 13.56 -3.65 0.50
CA PHE A 90 13.98 -2.83 1.64
C PHE A 90 13.24 -1.50 1.58
N SER A 91 12.37 -1.26 2.56
CA SER A 91 11.38 -0.19 2.47
C SER A 91 11.29 0.64 3.75
N ASP A 92 10.90 1.89 3.59
CA ASP A 92 10.66 2.86 4.65
C ASP A 92 9.23 3.39 4.53
N PHE A 93 8.44 3.25 5.59
CA PHE A 93 7.04 3.66 5.64
C PHE A 93 6.78 5.16 5.43
N GLN A 94 7.80 6.01 5.55
CA GLN A 94 7.69 7.44 5.25
C GLN A 94 8.23 7.83 3.87
N CYS A 95 8.88 6.92 3.16
CA CYS A 95 9.49 7.23 1.88
C CYS A 95 8.43 7.25 0.76
N PRO A 96 8.22 8.38 0.05
CA PRO A 96 7.25 8.45 -1.04
C PRO A 96 7.56 7.48 -2.18
N ALA A 97 8.85 7.28 -2.50
CA ALA A 97 9.25 6.34 -3.55
C ALA A 97 8.96 4.87 -3.16
N CYS A 98 9.13 4.52 -1.88
CA CYS A 98 8.74 3.21 -1.36
C CYS A 98 7.22 3.02 -1.45
N GLY A 99 6.44 4.03 -1.03
CA GLY A 99 4.98 3.98 -1.18
C GLY A 99 4.52 3.83 -2.64
N ASN A 100 5.21 4.49 -3.58
CA ASN A 100 4.91 4.40 -5.01
C ASN A 100 5.31 3.05 -5.64
N LEU A 101 6.20 2.28 -5.01
CA LEU A 101 6.61 0.96 -5.49
C LEU A 101 5.55 -0.11 -5.22
N GLU A 102 4.76 0.08 -4.16
CA GLU A 102 3.78 -0.89 -3.67
C GLU A 102 2.83 -1.44 -4.76
N PRO A 103 2.21 -0.61 -5.63
CA PRO A 103 1.26 -1.12 -6.61
C PRO A 103 1.92 -2.04 -7.65
N ALA A 104 3.19 -1.79 -7.97
CA ALA A 104 3.95 -2.64 -8.88
C ALA A 104 4.25 -4.00 -8.23
N LEU A 105 4.58 -4.02 -6.94
CA LEU A 105 4.77 -5.26 -6.19
C LEU A 105 3.47 -6.07 -6.09
N ARG A 106 2.34 -5.44 -5.78
CA ARG A 106 1.02 -6.11 -5.83
C ARG A 106 0.72 -6.72 -7.18
N ARG A 107 1.07 -6.00 -8.26
CA ARG A 107 0.88 -6.51 -9.62
C ARG A 107 1.76 -7.73 -9.90
N ILE A 108 3.02 -7.74 -9.45
CA ILE A 108 3.90 -8.91 -9.55
C ILE A 108 3.30 -10.08 -8.77
N GLU A 109 2.86 -9.87 -7.53
CA GLU A 109 2.22 -10.93 -6.74
C GLU A 109 0.98 -11.50 -7.44
N LYS A 110 0.16 -10.64 -8.05
CA LYS A 110 -1.03 -11.04 -8.81
C LYS A 110 -0.68 -11.81 -10.08
N ASP A 111 0.27 -11.34 -10.87
CA ASP A 111 0.59 -11.88 -12.19
C ASP A 111 1.40 -13.20 -12.09
N TYR A 112 2.15 -13.39 -10.99
CA TYR A 112 3.03 -14.54 -10.82
C TYR A 112 2.58 -15.53 -9.75
N GLY A 113 1.73 -15.14 -8.80
CA GLY A 113 1.23 -16.01 -7.73
C GLY A 113 2.36 -16.70 -6.97
N ASP A 114 2.22 -18.00 -6.71
CA ASP A 114 3.18 -18.81 -5.95
C ASP A 114 4.56 -18.96 -6.62
N ARG A 115 4.73 -18.48 -7.85
CA ARG A 115 6.03 -18.49 -8.55
C ARG A 115 6.97 -17.40 -8.06
N VAL A 116 6.46 -16.41 -7.30
CA VAL A 116 7.23 -15.35 -6.67
C VAL A 116 7.07 -15.42 -5.15
N ARG A 117 8.17 -15.19 -4.45
CA ARG A 117 8.19 -14.91 -3.02
C ARG A 117 8.58 -13.46 -2.81
N LEU A 118 7.76 -12.69 -2.11
CA LEU A 118 8.07 -11.31 -1.77
C LEU A 118 8.36 -11.20 -0.28
N ILE A 119 9.51 -10.65 0.09
CA ILE A 119 9.95 -10.44 1.47
C ILE A 119 10.10 -8.95 1.72
N PHE A 120 9.30 -8.39 2.62
CA PHE A 120 9.42 -6.99 3.02
C PHE A 120 10.42 -6.83 4.16
N ARG A 121 11.36 -5.89 4.06
CA ARG A 121 12.37 -5.59 5.07
C ARG A 121 12.30 -4.13 5.47
N ASN A 122 12.13 -3.89 6.77
CA ASN A 122 12.22 -2.56 7.34
C ASN A 122 13.61 -1.94 7.12
N PHE A 123 13.66 -0.79 6.45
CA PHE A 123 14.86 -0.02 6.18
C PHE A 123 14.65 1.48 6.51
N PRO A 124 14.46 1.83 7.79
CA PRO A 124 14.15 3.19 8.19
C PRO A 124 15.31 4.15 7.90
N LEU A 125 15.08 5.10 6.99
CA LEU A 125 16.08 6.08 6.57
C LEU A 125 16.23 7.15 7.64
N LYS A 126 17.48 7.52 7.96
CA LYS A 126 17.79 8.51 9.01
C LYS A 126 17.17 9.90 8.76
N GLN A 127 16.89 10.23 7.50
CA GLN A 127 16.27 11.49 7.09
C GLN A 127 14.75 11.56 7.37
N HIS A 128 14.12 10.41 7.64
CA HIS A 128 12.69 10.32 7.90
C HIS A 128 12.41 10.23 9.40
N LYS A 129 11.88 11.32 9.96
CA LYS A 129 11.71 11.54 11.42
C LYS A 129 11.01 10.40 12.16
N TYR A 130 10.01 9.77 11.53
CA TYR A 130 9.17 8.72 12.09
C TYR A 130 9.41 7.34 11.49
N ALA A 131 10.37 7.17 10.56
CA ALA A 131 10.60 5.90 9.89
C ALA A 131 10.87 4.75 10.86
N PHE A 132 11.70 4.99 11.88
CA PHE A 132 12.01 3.98 12.89
C PHE A 132 10.79 3.60 13.75
N ILE A 133 9.97 4.57 14.16
CA ILE A 133 8.76 4.31 14.95
C ILE A 133 7.70 3.60 14.10
N ALA A 134 7.56 3.99 12.83
CA ALA A 134 6.66 3.31 11.89
C ALA A 134 7.09 1.85 11.65
N ALA A 135 8.38 1.60 11.44
CA ALA A 135 8.93 0.25 11.34
C ALA A 135 8.63 -0.58 12.61
N ARG A 136 8.88 -0.01 13.80
CA ARG A 136 8.56 -0.67 15.07
C ARG A 136 7.07 -0.95 15.24
N ALA A 137 6.20 -0.05 14.81
CA ALA A 137 4.76 -0.25 14.85
C ALA A 137 4.32 -1.39 13.92
N ALA A 138 4.89 -1.46 12.71
CA ALA A 138 4.63 -2.55 11.77
C ALA A 138 5.10 -3.91 12.32
N GLU A 139 6.28 -3.99 12.93
CA GLU A 139 6.74 -5.21 13.61
C GLU A 139 5.79 -5.60 14.76
N ALA A 140 5.36 -4.63 15.58
CA ALA A 140 4.41 -4.89 16.65
C ALA A 140 3.05 -5.37 16.14
N ALA A 141 2.58 -4.87 15.00
CA ALA A 141 1.36 -5.34 14.34
C ALA A 141 1.54 -6.77 13.80
N GLY A 142 2.69 -7.08 13.20
CA GLY A 142 3.01 -8.43 12.71
C GLY A 142 3.03 -9.50 13.82
N LEU A 143 3.28 -9.11 15.07
CA LEU A 143 3.18 -10.00 16.23
C LEU A 143 1.73 -10.26 16.67
N GLN A 144 0.74 -9.52 16.17
CA GLN A 144 -0.64 -9.53 16.66
C GLN A 144 -1.66 -10.18 15.69
N GLY A 145 -1.29 -10.44 14.44
CA GLY A 145 -2.14 -11.14 13.46
C GLY A 145 -3.07 -10.22 12.67
#